data_AF-A0A6S7LW14-F1
#
_entry.id   AF-A0A6S7LW14-F1
#
_cell.length_a   1.000
_cell.length_b   1.000
_cell.length_c   1.000
_cell.angle_alpha   90.00
_cell.angle_beta   90.00
_cell.angle_gamma   90.00
#
_symmetry.space_group_name_H-M   'P 1'
#
loop_
_entity.id
_entity.type
_entity.pdbx_description
1 polymer ?
#
loop_
_entity_poly.entity_id
_entity_poly.type
_entity_poly.pdbx_seq_one_letter_code
_entity_poly.pdbx_strand_id
1 'polypeptide(L)'
;MADIFVSALQNMSLKFKIAELKEYQKLAIRKFVLEVNHLNCLGIRAVNLSNVKNEEERIMVEHGAFSIVYGTPEAWLKNERWREMLHNSVYSEKLCAIAIDEAHVLKQ
;
A
#
# COMPACT_ATOMS: atom_id res chain seq x y z
N MET A 1 10.85 14.78 6.81
CA MET A 1 9.67 13.90 6.68
C MET A 1 10.04 12.45 6.38
N ALA A 2 11.11 12.19 5.60
CA ALA A 2 11.73 10.86 5.45
C ALA A 2 12.19 10.22 6.79
N ASP A 3 12.58 11.04 7.76
CA ASP A 3 13.08 10.56 9.07
C ASP A 3 12.05 9.84 9.93
N ILE A 4 10.75 10.14 9.75
CA ILE A 4 9.69 9.54 10.59
C ILE A 4 9.44 8.09 10.16
N PHE A 5 9.49 7.81 8.86
CA PHE A 5 9.24 6.47 8.33
C PHE A 5 10.44 5.55 8.55
N VAL A 6 11.65 6.05 8.31
CA VAL A 6 12.89 5.32 8.65
C VAL A 6 12.97 5.10 10.16
N SER A 7 12.60 6.09 10.99
CA SER A 7 12.49 5.90 12.43
C SER A 7 11.39 4.92 12.83
N ALA A 8 10.25 4.85 12.14
CA ALA A 8 9.18 3.90 12.46
C ALA A 8 9.58 2.47 12.13
N LEU A 9 10.22 2.25 10.98
CA LEU A 9 10.77 0.95 10.57
C LEU A 9 11.96 0.54 11.44
N GLN A 10 12.87 1.46 11.76
CA GLN A 10 13.99 1.20 12.68
C GLN A 10 13.49 0.96 14.10
N ASN A 11 12.51 1.72 14.61
CA ASN A 11 11.91 1.46 15.93
C ASN A 11 11.17 0.13 15.96
N MET A 12 10.47 -0.26 14.90
CA MET A 12 9.88 -1.61 14.83
C MET A 12 10.97 -2.69 14.76
N SER A 13 12.01 -2.50 13.95
CA SER A 13 13.13 -3.44 13.86
C SER A 13 13.91 -3.58 15.19
N LEU A 14 14.17 -2.48 15.90
CA LEU A 14 14.83 -2.45 17.21
C LEU A 14 13.95 -3.01 18.33
N LYS A 15 12.67 -2.65 18.36
CA LYS A 15 11.73 -3.07 19.41
C LYS A 15 11.36 -4.54 19.30
N PHE A 16 11.41 -5.11 18.10
CA PHE A 16 11.13 -6.53 17.85
C PHE A 16 12.39 -7.39 17.57
N LYS A 17 13.59 -6.78 17.48
CA LYS A 17 14.88 -7.43 17.14
C LYS A 17 14.81 -8.33 15.89
N ILE A 18 14.21 -7.83 14.81
CA ILE A 18 14.00 -8.63 13.59
C ILE A 18 14.99 -8.17 12.51
N ALA A 19 16.03 -8.98 12.27
CA ALA A 19 16.96 -8.81 11.14
C ALA A 19 16.40 -9.39 9.83
N GLU A 20 15.56 -10.44 9.93
CA GLU A 20 14.81 -11.05 8.84
C GLU A 20 13.41 -11.45 9.34
N LEU A 21 12.37 -11.03 8.62
CA LEU A 21 11.01 -11.49 8.89
C LEU A 21 10.91 -12.97 8.54
N LYS A 22 10.52 -13.77 9.51
CA LYS A 22 10.27 -15.20 9.30
C LYS A 22 9.10 -15.39 8.32
N GLU A 23 9.06 -16.51 7.60
CA GLU A 23 8.01 -16.87 6.62
C GLU A 23 6.59 -16.56 7.12
N TYR A 24 6.29 -16.90 8.36
CA TYR A 24 4.98 -16.65 8.99
C TYR A 24 4.73 -15.17 9.30
N GLN A 25 5.76 -14.36 9.54
CA GLN A 25 5.62 -12.91 9.68
C GLN A 25 5.42 -12.25 8.32
N LYS A 26 6.11 -12.74 7.26
CA LYS A 26 5.83 -12.34 5.87
C LYS A 26 4.42 -12.74 5.46
N LEU A 27 3.97 -13.95 5.82
CA LEU A 27 2.62 -14.44 5.58
C LEU A 27 1.57 -13.63 6.35
N ALA A 28 1.87 -13.21 7.58
CA ALA A 28 1.02 -12.34 8.37
C ALA A 28 0.93 -10.94 7.76
N ILE A 29 2.04 -10.36 7.32
CA ILE A 29 2.06 -9.07 6.60
C ILE A 29 1.33 -9.20 5.26
N ARG A 30 1.54 -10.28 4.51
CA ARG A 30 0.80 -10.58 3.27
C ARG A 30 -0.70 -10.70 3.53
N LYS A 31 -1.12 -11.47 4.55
CA LYS A 31 -2.54 -11.54 4.93
C LYS A 31 -3.09 -10.17 5.36
N PHE A 32 -2.28 -9.39 6.09
CA PHE A 32 -2.64 -8.05 6.53
C PHE A 32 -2.77 -7.07 5.36
N VAL A 33 -1.95 -7.20 4.32
CA VAL A 33 -1.93 -6.31 3.14
C VAL A 33 -2.92 -6.74 2.05
N LEU A 34 -3.17 -8.05 1.90
CA LEU A 34 -3.99 -8.60 0.80
C LEU A 34 -5.49 -8.58 1.10
N GLU A 35 -5.91 -8.65 2.36
CA GLU A 35 -7.31 -8.74 2.71
C GLU A 35 -7.88 -7.37 3.10
N VAL A 36 -8.24 -6.58 2.08
CA VAL A 36 -8.91 -5.27 2.24
C VAL A 36 -10.08 -5.33 3.23
N ASN A 37 -10.86 -6.43 3.22
CA ASN A 37 -11.96 -6.65 4.16
C ASN A 37 -11.49 -6.73 5.62
N HIS A 38 -10.37 -7.41 5.88
CA HIS A 38 -9.82 -7.54 7.23
C HIS A 38 -9.30 -6.19 7.75
N LEU A 39 -8.61 -5.42 6.90
CA LEU A 39 -8.16 -4.06 7.24
C LEU A 39 -9.34 -3.15 7.57
N ASN A 40 -10.40 -3.20 6.75
CA ASN A 40 -11.61 -2.43 7.01
C ASN A 40 -12.30 -2.86 8.31
N CYS A 41 -12.32 -4.15 8.66
CA CYS A 41 -12.82 -4.62 9.96
C CYS A 41 -11.99 -4.09 11.15
N LEU A 42 -10.71 -3.81 10.95
CA LEU A 42 -9.83 -3.18 11.95
C LEU A 42 -9.91 -1.64 11.95
N GLY A 43 -10.81 -1.05 11.14
CA GLY A 43 -10.98 0.39 11.01
C GLY A 43 -9.94 1.09 10.13
N ILE A 44 -9.08 0.33 9.45
CA ILE A 44 -8.11 0.86 8.48
C ILE A 44 -8.78 0.90 7.11
N ARG A 45 -8.95 2.10 6.56
CA ARG A 45 -9.56 2.27 5.23
C ARG A 45 -8.59 1.77 4.15
N ALA A 46 -8.92 0.63 3.56
CA ALA A 46 -8.16 0.00 2.49
C ALA A 46 -9.01 -0.21 1.24
N VAL A 47 -8.37 -0.22 0.08
CA VAL A 47 -9.02 -0.44 -1.22
C VAL A 47 -8.14 -1.26 -2.15
N ASN A 48 -8.76 -2.09 -3.01
CA ASN A 48 -8.10 -2.81 -4.08
C ASN A 48 -8.51 -2.21 -5.43
N LEU A 49 -7.58 -1.60 -6.15
CA LEU A 49 -7.78 -0.94 -7.45
C LEU A 49 -8.35 -1.89 -8.51
N SER A 50 -8.06 -3.19 -8.43
CA SER A 50 -8.62 -4.20 -9.34
C SER A 50 -10.11 -4.44 -9.11
N ASN A 51 -10.64 -4.06 -7.93
CA ASN A 51 -12.03 -4.28 -7.53
C ASN A 51 -12.88 -3.01 -7.56
N VAL A 52 -12.28 -1.84 -7.82
CA VAL A 52 -13.01 -0.56 -7.89
C VAL A 52 -13.87 -0.51 -9.15
N LYS A 53 -15.19 -0.48 -8.98
CA LYS A 53 -16.15 -0.57 -10.10
C LYS A 53 -16.94 0.70 -10.36
N ASN A 54 -17.22 1.50 -9.32
CA ASN A 54 -18.08 2.67 -9.42
C ASN A 54 -17.25 3.97 -9.41
N GLU A 55 -17.83 5.05 -9.95
CA GLU A 55 -17.13 6.33 -10.10
C GLU A 55 -16.88 7.02 -8.75
N GLU A 56 -17.80 6.89 -7.80
CA GLU A 56 -17.67 7.46 -6.46
C GLU A 56 -16.44 6.91 -5.72
N GLU A 57 -16.23 5.60 -5.75
CA GLU A 57 -15.07 4.94 -5.16
C GLU A 57 -13.79 5.40 -5.86
N ARG A 58 -13.80 5.56 -7.18
CA ARG A 58 -12.63 6.08 -7.91
C ARG A 58 -12.24 7.48 -7.45
N ILE A 59 -13.21 8.37 -7.33
CA ILE A 59 -13.01 9.72 -6.78
C ILE A 59 -12.47 9.64 -5.36
N MET A 60 -13.02 8.76 -4.51
CA MET A 60 -12.53 8.56 -3.14
C MET A 60 -11.05 8.12 -3.12
N VAL A 61 -10.64 7.23 -4.02
CA VAL A 61 -9.24 6.83 -4.15
C VAL A 61 -8.37 8.02 -4.54
N GLU A 62 -8.77 8.79 -5.55
CA GLU A 62 -8.00 9.94 -6.05
C GLU A 62 -7.81 11.05 -5.02
N HIS A 63 -8.84 11.28 -4.21
CA HIS A 63 -8.82 12.25 -3.13
C HIS A 63 -8.14 11.75 -1.85
N GLY A 64 -7.56 10.55 -1.87
CA GLY A 64 -6.79 9.99 -0.74
C GLY A 64 -7.68 9.61 0.45
N ALA A 65 -8.90 9.14 0.19
CA ALA A 65 -9.81 8.66 1.23
C ALA A 65 -9.35 7.32 1.86
N PHE A 66 -8.38 6.62 1.26
CA PHE A 66 -7.86 5.35 1.76
C PHE A 66 -6.45 5.52 2.28
N SER A 67 -6.15 4.85 3.40
CA SER A 67 -4.81 4.82 3.99
C SER A 67 -3.92 3.79 3.31
N ILE A 68 -4.52 2.73 2.74
CA ILE A 68 -3.83 1.67 2.02
C ILE A 68 -4.53 1.45 0.68
N VAL A 69 -3.76 1.57 -0.41
CA VAL A 69 -4.23 1.31 -1.77
C VAL A 69 -3.43 0.13 -2.31
N TYR A 70 -4.11 -0.97 -2.57
CA TYR A 70 -3.54 -2.17 -3.17
C TYR A 70 -3.93 -2.27 -4.64
N GLY A 71 -3.06 -2.83 -5.46
CA GLY A 71 -3.37 -3.13 -6.85
C GLY A 71 -2.32 -4.04 -7.46
N THR A 72 -2.71 -4.84 -8.44
CA THR A 72 -1.74 -5.61 -9.23
C THR A 72 -0.90 -4.68 -10.11
N PRO A 73 0.30 -5.10 -10.58
CA PRO A 73 1.09 -4.30 -11.51
C PRO A 73 0.29 -3.84 -12.73
N GLU A 74 -0.58 -4.70 -13.28
CA GLU A 74 -1.45 -4.36 -14.41
C GLU A 74 -2.47 -3.30 -14.04
N ALA A 75 -3.06 -3.35 -12.84
CA ALA A 75 -4.01 -2.35 -12.39
C ALA A 75 -3.34 -0.97 -12.33
N TRP A 76 -2.13 -0.88 -11.78
CA TRP A 76 -1.36 0.36 -11.70
C TRP A 76 -0.88 0.86 -13.07
N LEU A 77 -0.33 -0.02 -13.90
CA LEU A 77 0.38 0.39 -15.12
C LEU A 77 -0.54 0.53 -16.33
N LYS A 78 -1.60 -0.28 -16.45
CA LYS A 78 -2.51 -0.22 -17.62
C LYS A 78 -3.62 0.82 -17.45
N ASN A 79 -3.87 1.30 -16.23
CA ASN A 79 -4.91 2.28 -15.97
C ASN A 79 -4.30 3.68 -15.85
N GLU A 80 -4.55 4.52 -16.86
CA GLU A 80 -4.04 5.90 -16.90
C GLU A 80 -4.47 6.74 -15.70
N ARG A 81 -5.72 6.56 -15.26
CA ARG A 81 -6.28 7.28 -14.11
C ARG A 81 -5.46 7.03 -12.84
N TRP A 82 -5.04 5.79 -12.60
CA TRP A 82 -4.23 5.45 -11.43
C TRP A 82 -2.79 5.97 -11.54
N ARG A 83 -2.26 6.11 -12.76
CA ARG A 83 -0.97 6.77 -12.96
C ARG A 83 -1.07 8.27 -12.68
N GLU A 84 -2.10 8.94 -13.20
CA GLU A 84 -2.34 10.37 -12.96
C GLU A 84 -2.57 10.66 -11.48
N MET A 85 -3.31 9.79 -10.79
CA MET A 85 -3.50 9.87 -9.34
C MET A 85 -2.17 9.95 -8.58
N LEU A 86 -1.17 9.12 -8.93
CA LEU A 86 0.13 9.14 -8.26
C LEU A 86 0.90 10.45 -8.45
N HIS A 87 0.56 11.22 -9.49
CA HIS A 87 1.15 12.52 -9.77
C HIS A 87 0.34 13.69 -9.20
N ASN A 88 -0.85 13.45 -8.63
CA ASN A 88 -1.68 14.52 -8.11
C ASN A 88 -1.12 15.11 -6.80
N SER A 89 -1.64 16.27 -6.39
CA SER A 89 -1.16 16.95 -5.16
C SER A 89 -1.38 16.12 -3.91
N VAL A 90 -2.45 15.33 -3.83
CA VAL A 90 -2.76 14.50 -2.67
C VAL A 90 -1.71 13.42 -2.47
N TYR A 91 -1.39 12.64 -3.50
CA TYR A 91 -0.41 11.57 -3.41
C TYR A 91 1.02 12.11 -3.42
N SER A 92 1.34 13.16 -4.16
CA SER A 92 2.68 13.75 -4.10
C SER A 92 3.03 14.33 -2.71
N GLU A 93 2.05 14.83 -1.96
CA GLU A 93 2.26 15.34 -0.60
C GLU A 93 2.11 14.28 0.51
N LYS A 94 1.19 13.31 0.34
CA LYS A 94 0.79 12.38 1.41
C LYS A 94 1.22 10.94 1.19
N LEU A 95 1.73 10.57 0.02
CA LEU A 95 2.25 9.21 -0.21
C LEU A 95 3.46 8.97 0.68
N CYS A 96 3.30 8.11 1.67
CA CYS A 96 4.35 7.82 2.65
C CYS A 96 5.34 6.78 2.14
N ALA A 97 4.85 5.73 1.47
CA ALA A 97 5.67 4.63 0.99
C ALA A 97 4.95 3.84 -0.12
N ILE A 98 5.76 3.14 -0.94
CA ILE A 98 5.29 2.13 -1.89
C ILE A 98 5.92 0.80 -1.48
N ALA A 99 5.09 -0.23 -1.32
CA ALA A 99 5.52 -1.59 -1.07
C ALA A 99 5.25 -2.45 -2.30
N ILE A 100 6.24 -3.25 -2.72
CA ILE A 100 6.14 -4.15 -3.86
C ILE A 100 6.23 -5.58 -3.32
N ASP A 101 5.13 -6.32 -3.44
CA ASP A 101 5.15 -7.75 -3.16
C ASP A 101 5.78 -8.50 -4.34
N GLU A 102 6.50 -9.58 -4.05
CA GLU A 102 7.27 -10.35 -5.03
C GLU A 102 8.22 -9.51 -5.90
N ALA A 103 8.88 -8.52 -5.30
CA ALA A 103 9.84 -7.66 -6.01
C ALA A 103 10.97 -8.46 -6.72
N HIS A 104 11.25 -9.69 -6.28
CA HIS A 104 12.20 -10.59 -6.93
C HIS A 104 11.79 -11.01 -8.36
N VAL A 105 10.53 -10.80 -8.76
CA VAL A 105 10.02 -11.06 -10.11
C VAL A 105 10.47 -9.97 -11.10
N LEU A 106 10.86 -8.79 -10.60
CA LEU A 106 11.43 -7.73 -11.43
C LEU A 106 12.83 -8.16 -11.89
N LYS A 107 12.99 -8.32 -13.21
CA LYS A 107 14.28 -8.60 -13.86
C LYS A 107 14.72 -7.36 -14.63
N GLN A 108 16.01 -7.02 -14.51
CA GLN A 108 16.67 -6.01 -15.33
C GLN A 108 17.08 -6.58 -16.68
#